data_AF-A0A6J4GPT0-F1
#
_entry.id   AF-A0A6J4GPT0-F1
#
_cell.length_a   1.000
_cell.length_b   1.000
_cell.length_c   1.000
_cell.angle_alpha   90.00
_cell.angle_beta   90.00
_cell.angle_gamma   90.00
#
_symmetry.space_group_name_H-M   'P 1'
#
loop_
_entity.id
_entity.type
_entity.pdbx_description
1 polymer ?
#
loop_
_entity_poly.entity_id
_entity_poly.type
_entity_poly.pdbx_seq_one_letter_code
_entity_poly.pdbx_strand_id
1 'polypeptide(L)'
;MSNLRTDYIEKLLKTIEIQRMILNNSRFFDKKLKEKSSNFILDGSRDFSLENIILEMLAKENLTLTQLKSTCKMLLTFWNEGIGVDVELFWIELKKHNIDFERNDELKFALNKNRFRRVDQGFGARRDWNLMKDMQSLKDRFSVSEIEQIGKIIEADENKRVEILKKCLLKKQIPKSQYLKFGECWAYLSYCNLFEKYFDQEQKDELSDIHRNFK
;
A
#
# COMPACT_ATOMS: atom_id res chain seq x y z
N MET A 1 -15.15 34.51 -11.94
CA MET A 1 -15.33 33.19 -12.56
C MET A 1 -14.03 32.43 -12.40
N SER A 2 -14.03 31.38 -11.57
CA SER A 2 -12.84 30.52 -11.42
C SER A 2 -12.52 29.87 -12.76
N ASN A 3 -11.27 30.03 -13.22
CA ASN A 3 -10.78 29.29 -14.38
C ASN A 3 -10.65 27.83 -13.94
N LEU A 4 -11.39 26.92 -14.60
CA LEU A 4 -11.38 25.48 -14.33
C LEU A 4 -9.96 24.90 -14.18
N ARG A 5 -8.98 25.45 -14.90
CA ARG A 5 -7.57 25.05 -14.79
C ARG A 5 -6.93 25.49 -13.48
N THR A 6 -7.18 26.72 -13.05
CA THR A 6 -6.66 27.27 -11.79
C THR A 6 -7.21 26.49 -10.60
N ASP A 7 -8.52 26.23 -10.57
CA ASP A 7 -9.14 25.38 -9.53
C ASP A 7 -8.51 23.99 -9.46
N TYR A 8 -8.26 23.37 -10.62
CA TYR A 8 -7.64 22.04 -10.67
C TYR A 8 -6.19 22.06 -10.18
N ILE A 9 -5.42 23.09 -10.50
CA ILE A 9 -4.04 23.27 -9.99
C ILE A 9 -4.07 23.44 -8.47
N GLU A 10 -4.97 24.26 -7.93
CA GLU A 10 -5.13 24.44 -6.48
C GLU A 10 -5.47 23.12 -5.77
N LYS A 11 -6.39 22.31 -6.33
CA LYS A 11 -6.70 20.97 -5.83
C LYS A 11 -5.47 20.04 -5.84
N LEU A 12 -4.64 20.09 -6.88
CA LEU A 12 -3.41 19.29 -6.95
C LEU A 12 -2.38 19.72 -5.91
N LEU A 13 -2.14 21.04 -5.76
CA LEU A 13 -1.24 21.58 -4.74
C LEU A 13 -1.72 21.19 -3.34
N LYS A 14 -3.03 21.29 -3.09
CA LYS A 14 -3.60 20.90 -1.80
C LYS A 14 -3.47 19.40 -1.54
N THR A 15 -3.63 18.57 -2.57
CA THR A 15 -3.38 17.12 -2.48
C THR A 15 -1.93 16.82 -2.09
N ILE A 16 -0.96 17.56 -2.63
CA ILE A 16 0.47 17.42 -2.25
C ILE A 16 0.69 17.78 -0.79
N GLU A 17 0.10 18.88 -0.31
CA GLU A 17 0.18 19.26 1.11
C GLU A 17 -0.39 18.17 2.04
N ILE A 18 -1.56 17.62 1.68
CA ILE A 18 -2.21 16.53 2.43
C ILE A 18 -1.31 15.29 2.44
N GLN A 19 -0.76 14.89 1.29
CA GLN A 19 0.20 13.80 1.20
C GLN A 19 1.39 14.01 2.15
N ARG A 20 2.03 15.19 2.12
CA ARG A 20 3.16 15.51 3.01
C ARG A 20 2.76 15.37 4.47
N MET A 21 1.60 15.90 4.84
CA MET A 21 1.08 15.81 6.20
C MET A 21 0.90 14.35 6.65
N ILE A 22 0.27 13.51 5.83
CA ILE A 22 0.04 12.09 6.14
C ILE A 22 1.38 11.35 6.28
N LEU A 23 2.30 11.53 5.33
CA LEU A 23 3.59 10.84 5.33
C LEU A 23 4.46 11.23 6.55
N ASN A 24 4.49 12.52 6.91
CA ASN A 24 5.27 12.99 8.05
C ASN A 24 4.74 12.44 9.39
N ASN A 25 3.42 12.38 9.53
CA ASN A 25 2.75 11.94 10.77
C ASN A 25 2.60 10.43 10.89
N SER A 26 2.77 9.69 9.82
CA SER A 26 2.62 8.24 9.85
C SER A 26 3.67 7.58 10.76
N ARG A 27 3.20 6.63 11.56
CA ARG A 27 4.05 5.72 12.34
C ARG A 27 4.41 4.45 11.57
N PHE A 28 3.84 4.28 10.38
CA PHE A 28 3.94 3.08 9.56
C PHE A 28 4.92 3.22 8.39
N PHE A 29 5.32 4.45 8.06
CA PHE A 29 6.51 4.71 7.24
C PHE A 29 7.74 4.78 8.14
N ASP A 30 8.62 3.81 8.03
CA ASP A 30 9.91 3.78 8.75
C ASP A 30 10.78 4.98 8.37
N LYS A 31 11.77 5.41 9.17
CA LYS A 31 12.63 6.57 8.84
C LYS A 31 13.28 6.46 7.44
N LYS A 32 13.70 5.25 7.06
CA LYS A 32 14.25 4.92 5.73
C LYS A 32 13.18 4.92 4.62
N LEU A 33 11.93 4.63 4.97
CA LEU A 33 10.76 4.74 4.10
C LEU A 33 10.30 6.20 3.99
N LYS A 34 10.42 7.02 5.05
CA LYS A 34 10.17 8.46 5.08
C LYS A 34 11.19 9.21 4.22
N GLU A 35 12.47 8.84 4.30
CA GLU A 35 13.54 9.33 3.41
C GLU A 35 13.35 8.84 1.96
N LYS A 36 12.73 7.68 1.74
CA LYS A 36 12.33 7.15 0.42
C LYS A 36 10.94 7.60 -0.04
N SER A 37 10.12 8.22 0.80
CA SER A 37 8.76 8.67 0.47
C SER A 37 8.70 10.19 0.35
N SER A 38 9.54 10.94 1.08
CA SER A 38 9.95 12.29 0.66
C SER A 38 10.64 12.25 -0.71
N ASN A 39 11.22 11.09 -1.06
CA ASN A 39 11.74 10.74 -2.38
C ASN A 39 10.89 9.65 -3.05
N PHE A 40 9.56 9.82 -3.16
CA PHE A 40 8.65 8.85 -3.80
C PHE A 40 9.20 8.38 -5.18
N ILE A 41 9.99 7.31 -5.13
CA ILE A 41 10.57 6.42 -6.13
C ILE A 41 11.01 7.03 -7.47
N LEU A 42 12.33 7.24 -7.63
CA LEU A 42 13.14 6.44 -8.57
C LEU A 42 14.40 5.98 -7.82
N ASP A 43 14.54 4.67 -7.60
CA ASP A 43 15.82 4.07 -7.24
C ASP A 43 16.74 4.24 -8.47
N GLY A 44 17.48 5.35 -8.52
CA GLY A 44 18.33 5.69 -9.67
C GLY A 44 18.93 7.10 -9.68
N SER A 45 18.35 8.09 -9.00
CA SER A 45 18.97 9.43 -8.92
C SER A 45 18.63 10.13 -7.61
N ARG A 46 19.65 10.70 -6.96
CA ARG A 46 19.50 11.49 -5.72
C ARG A 46 18.88 12.88 -5.96
N ASP A 47 18.51 13.20 -7.21
CA ASP A 47 18.26 14.58 -7.62
C ASP A 47 16.81 14.91 -8.00
N PHE A 48 15.88 13.94 -8.07
CA PHE A 48 14.46 14.24 -8.40
C PHE A 48 13.47 13.36 -7.61
N SER A 49 12.76 13.95 -6.64
CA SER A 49 11.56 13.33 -6.07
C SER A 49 10.37 13.50 -7.04
N LEU A 50 9.48 12.52 -7.14
CA LEU A 50 8.26 12.61 -7.96
C LEU A 50 7.44 13.86 -7.64
N GLU A 51 7.44 14.26 -6.36
CA GLU A 51 6.82 15.48 -5.88
C GLU A 51 7.46 16.74 -6.50
N ASN A 52 8.78 16.83 -6.56
CA ASN A 52 9.48 17.94 -7.22
C ASN A 52 9.19 17.97 -8.73
N ILE A 53 9.17 16.81 -9.39
CA ILE A 53 8.78 16.70 -10.80
C ILE A 53 7.35 17.24 -11.00
N ILE A 54 6.41 16.87 -10.13
CA ILE A 54 5.03 17.36 -10.19
C ILE A 54 4.97 18.86 -9.95
N LEU A 55 5.69 19.40 -8.95
CA LEU A 55 5.72 20.83 -8.67
C LEU A 55 6.32 21.64 -9.83
N GLU A 56 7.42 21.16 -10.42
CA GLU A 56 8.00 21.75 -11.64
C GLU A 56 7.04 21.70 -12.82
N MET A 57 6.30 20.59 -12.99
CA MET A 57 5.26 20.50 -14.00
C MET A 57 4.17 21.54 -13.77
N LEU A 58 3.69 21.69 -12.52
CA LEU A 58 2.64 22.64 -12.13
C LEU A 58 3.08 24.11 -12.24
N ALA A 59 4.38 24.40 -12.15
CA ALA A 59 4.93 25.74 -12.30
C ALA A 59 4.98 26.22 -13.77
N LYS A 60 4.76 25.34 -14.76
CA LYS A 60 4.79 25.71 -16.18
C LYS A 60 3.59 26.57 -16.56
N GLU A 61 3.86 27.73 -17.16
CA GLU A 61 2.82 28.54 -17.79
C GLU A 61 2.20 27.75 -18.97
N ASN A 62 0.87 27.63 -18.99
CA ASN A 62 0.06 27.00 -20.05
C ASN A 62 -0.09 25.46 -20.02
N LEU A 63 -0.25 24.84 -18.85
CA LEU A 63 -0.69 23.46 -18.78
C LEU A 63 -2.10 23.27 -19.37
N THR A 64 -2.22 22.26 -20.22
CA THR A 64 -3.52 21.77 -20.69
C THR A 64 -4.21 20.96 -19.60
N LEU A 65 -5.55 20.89 -19.65
CA LEU A 65 -6.32 20.07 -18.71
C LEU A 65 -5.92 18.58 -18.79
N THR A 66 -5.52 18.09 -19.97
CA THR A 66 -5.03 16.73 -20.17
C THR A 66 -3.73 16.49 -19.40
N GLN A 67 -2.79 17.44 -19.43
CA GLN A 67 -1.54 17.36 -18.66
C GLN A 67 -1.84 17.37 -17.16
N LEU A 68 -2.73 18.25 -16.69
CA LEU A 68 -3.15 18.29 -15.29
C LEU A 68 -3.77 16.96 -14.82
N LYS A 69 -4.65 16.36 -15.62
CA LYS A 69 -5.22 15.04 -15.33
C LYS A 69 -4.16 13.93 -15.31
N SER A 70 -3.16 14.00 -16.18
CA SER A 70 -2.03 13.06 -16.17
C SER A 70 -1.19 13.19 -14.90
N THR A 71 -0.88 14.43 -14.50
CA THR A 71 -0.20 14.75 -13.24
C THR A 71 -1.00 14.26 -12.02
N CYS A 72 -2.32 14.46 -12.02
CA CYS A 72 -3.21 13.94 -10.99
C CYS A 72 -3.11 12.41 -10.87
N LYS A 73 -3.17 11.70 -11.99
CA LYS A 73 -3.04 10.23 -11.98
C LYS A 73 -1.70 9.81 -11.38
N MET A 74 -0.61 10.44 -11.81
CA MET A 74 0.74 10.17 -11.32
C MET A 74 0.85 10.38 -9.79
N LEU A 75 0.29 11.48 -9.29
CA LEU A 75 0.24 11.79 -7.85
C LEU A 75 -0.56 10.75 -7.07
N LEU A 76 -1.70 10.31 -7.62
CA LEU A 76 -2.63 9.43 -6.93
C LEU A 76 -2.29 7.94 -7.06
N THR A 77 -1.35 7.53 -7.92
CA THR A 77 -1.02 6.11 -8.17
C THR A 77 -0.84 5.32 -6.88
N PHE A 78 0.01 5.79 -5.97
CA PHE A 78 0.26 5.11 -4.70
C PHE A 78 -1.02 4.96 -3.85
N TRP A 79 -1.76 6.06 -3.71
CA TRP A 79 -2.97 6.12 -2.90
C TRP A 79 -4.13 5.30 -3.47
N ASN A 80 -4.15 5.14 -4.80
CA ASN A 80 -5.14 4.35 -5.52
C ASN A 80 -4.80 2.86 -5.54
N GLU A 81 -3.53 2.48 -5.43
CA GLU A 81 -3.11 1.08 -5.48
C GLU A 81 -2.88 0.46 -4.10
N GLY A 82 -2.74 1.30 -3.06
CA GLY A 82 -2.44 0.88 -1.69
C GLY A 82 -3.68 0.52 -0.86
N ILE A 83 -3.44 -0.26 0.19
CA ILE A 83 -4.40 -0.53 1.27
C ILE A 83 -3.66 -0.31 2.59
N GLY A 84 -4.25 0.45 3.50
CA GLY A 84 -3.66 0.71 4.83
C GLY A 84 -4.31 1.91 5.52
N VAL A 85 -3.98 2.09 6.79
CA VAL A 85 -4.47 3.21 7.61
C VAL A 85 -4.13 4.56 6.96
N ASP A 86 -2.88 4.74 6.51
CA ASP A 86 -2.46 6.01 5.91
C ASP A 86 -3.19 6.31 4.60
N VAL A 87 -3.50 5.27 3.82
CA VAL A 87 -4.29 5.41 2.58
C VAL A 87 -5.71 5.86 2.90
N GLU A 88 -6.34 5.29 3.93
CA GLU A 88 -7.66 5.73 4.37
C GLU A 88 -7.64 7.17 4.88
N LEU A 89 -6.65 7.54 5.69
CA LEU A 89 -6.49 8.90 6.21
C LEU A 89 -6.30 9.91 5.07
N PHE A 90 -5.52 9.58 4.05
CA PHE A 90 -5.36 10.41 2.86
C PHE A 90 -6.69 10.69 2.17
N TRP A 91 -7.49 9.66 1.88
CA TRP A 91 -8.80 9.83 1.22
C TRP A 91 -9.82 10.57 2.09
N ILE A 92 -9.79 10.34 3.41
CA ILE A 92 -10.61 11.11 4.37
C ILE A 92 -10.25 12.59 4.26
N GLU A 93 -8.96 12.91 4.25
CA GLU A 93 -8.51 14.29 4.24
C GLU A 93 -8.85 14.99 2.91
N LEU A 94 -8.67 14.33 1.76
CA LEU A 94 -9.13 14.87 0.47
C LEU A 94 -10.61 15.25 0.50
N LYS A 95 -11.45 14.37 1.05
CA LYS A 95 -12.90 14.61 1.18
C LYS A 95 -13.20 15.82 2.07
N LYS A 96 -12.46 16.01 3.19
CA LYS A 96 -12.63 17.18 4.07
C LYS A 96 -12.29 18.51 3.38
N HIS A 97 -11.34 18.50 2.45
CA HIS A 97 -10.94 19.68 1.67
C HIS A 97 -11.74 19.83 0.36
N ASN A 98 -12.85 19.11 0.20
CA ASN A 98 -13.70 19.12 -1.00
C ASN A 98 -12.94 18.78 -2.29
N ILE A 99 -11.92 17.92 -2.21
CA ILE A 99 -11.18 17.41 -3.36
C ILE A 99 -11.85 16.12 -3.83
N ASP A 100 -12.41 16.18 -5.03
CA ASP A 100 -13.29 15.17 -5.64
C ASP A 100 -12.56 14.23 -6.61
N PHE A 101 -11.28 13.98 -6.37
CA PHE A 101 -10.52 13.03 -7.19
C PHE A 101 -11.03 11.60 -7.03
N GLU A 102 -10.99 10.85 -8.13
CA GLU A 102 -11.48 9.47 -8.16
C GLU A 102 -10.56 8.53 -7.38
N ARG A 103 -11.18 7.77 -6.48
CA ARG A 103 -10.54 6.69 -5.72
C ARG A 103 -10.74 5.35 -6.42
N ASN A 104 -9.65 4.65 -6.70
CA ASN A 104 -9.66 3.23 -7.01
C ASN A 104 -9.74 2.45 -5.70
N ASP A 105 -10.85 1.73 -5.49
CA ASP A 105 -11.09 1.03 -4.24
C ASP A 105 -10.59 -0.42 -4.30
N GLU A 106 -9.34 -0.64 -3.91
CA GLU A 106 -8.72 -1.97 -3.95
C GLU A 106 -9.35 -2.96 -2.96
N LEU A 107 -10.02 -2.49 -1.90
CA LEU A 107 -10.82 -3.36 -1.02
C LEU A 107 -12.08 -3.88 -1.75
N LYS A 108 -12.72 -3.03 -2.57
CA LYS A 108 -13.82 -3.44 -3.43
C LYS A 108 -13.36 -4.44 -4.49
N PHE A 109 -12.17 -4.26 -5.06
CA PHE A 109 -11.57 -5.27 -5.93
C PHE A 109 -11.37 -6.59 -5.20
N ALA A 110 -10.80 -6.56 -4.00
CA ALA A 110 -10.53 -7.74 -3.20
C ALA A 110 -11.81 -8.52 -2.88
N LEU A 111 -12.87 -7.80 -2.49
CA LEU A 111 -14.20 -8.36 -2.26
C LEU A 111 -14.76 -9.04 -3.52
N ASN A 112 -14.72 -8.35 -4.66
CA ASN A 112 -15.27 -8.86 -5.93
C ASN A 112 -14.50 -10.06 -6.49
N LYS A 113 -13.19 -10.14 -6.25
CA LYS A 113 -12.33 -11.21 -6.80
C LYS A 113 -11.92 -12.25 -5.76
N ASN A 114 -12.33 -12.08 -4.51
CA ASN A 114 -11.96 -12.91 -3.37
C ASN A 114 -10.42 -13.08 -3.22
N ARG A 115 -9.65 -12.05 -3.60
CA ARG A 115 -8.18 -12.01 -3.54
C ARG A 115 -7.64 -10.60 -3.72
N PHE A 116 -6.46 -10.32 -3.16
CA PHE A 116 -5.72 -9.10 -3.48
C PHE A 116 -5.17 -9.15 -4.92
N ARG A 117 -5.10 -7.97 -5.57
CA ARG A 117 -4.50 -7.85 -6.90
C ARG A 117 -2.99 -8.00 -6.82
N ARG A 118 -2.39 -7.32 -5.84
CA ARG A 118 -0.95 -7.27 -5.62
C ARG A 118 -0.58 -7.77 -4.23
N VAL A 119 0.68 -8.15 -4.08
CA VAL A 119 1.21 -8.69 -2.83
C VAL A 119 1.22 -7.64 -1.73
N ASP A 120 1.69 -6.43 -2.03
CA ASP A 120 1.78 -5.28 -1.10
C ASP A 120 0.42 -4.86 -0.52
N GLN A 121 -0.66 -4.99 -1.30
CA GLN A 121 -2.03 -4.76 -0.81
C GLN A 121 -2.39 -5.73 0.33
N GLY A 122 -2.02 -7.00 0.19
CA GLY A 122 -2.23 -8.00 1.24
C GLY A 122 -1.43 -7.70 2.51
N PHE A 123 -0.21 -7.16 2.36
CA PHE A 123 0.63 -6.74 3.50
C PHE A 123 -0.06 -5.60 4.26
N GLY A 124 -0.40 -4.53 3.55
CA GLY A 124 -1.03 -3.35 4.14
C GLY A 124 -2.39 -3.67 4.76
N ALA A 125 -3.23 -4.44 4.03
CA ALA A 125 -4.50 -4.92 4.54
C ALA A 125 -4.31 -5.69 5.85
N ARG A 126 -3.43 -6.69 5.90
CA ARG A 126 -3.26 -7.53 7.09
C ARG A 126 -2.70 -6.76 8.28
N ARG A 127 -1.68 -5.94 8.06
CA ARG A 127 -1.02 -5.16 9.11
C ARG A 127 -2.01 -4.23 9.81
N ASP A 128 -2.85 -3.55 9.03
CA ASP A 128 -3.68 -2.45 9.50
C ASP A 128 -5.14 -2.84 9.76
N TRP A 129 -5.56 -4.05 9.37
CA TRP A 129 -6.97 -4.47 9.36
C TRP A 129 -7.70 -4.21 10.68
N ASN A 130 -7.04 -4.50 11.80
CA ASN A 130 -7.62 -4.35 13.13
C ASN A 130 -8.01 -2.90 13.45
N LEU A 131 -7.31 -1.93 12.87
CA LEU A 131 -7.66 -0.52 12.99
C LEU A 131 -8.64 -0.12 11.88
N MET A 132 -8.39 -0.56 10.64
CA MET A 132 -9.17 -0.14 9.47
C MET A 132 -10.64 -0.56 9.55
N LYS A 133 -10.93 -1.80 9.96
CA LYS A 133 -12.29 -2.36 9.95
C LYS A 133 -13.29 -1.55 10.77
N ASP A 134 -12.80 -0.79 11.75
CA ASP A 134 -13.61 0.02 12.64
C ASP A 134 -13.70 1.50 12.22
N MET A 135 -12.92 1.92 11.22
CA MET A 135 -12.93 3.29 10.71
C MET A 135 -14.27 3.65 10.05
N GLN A 136 -14.73 4.88 10.32
CA GLN A 136 -15.94 5.40 9.70
C GLN A 136 -15.84 5.44 8.17
N SER A 137 -14.67 5.75 7.61
CA SER A 137 -14.46 5.77 6.16
C SER A 137 -14.67 4.42 5.47
N LEU A 138 -14.50 3.31 6.18
CA LEU A 138 -14.84 1.97 5.68
C LEU A 138 -16.33 1.69 5.86
N LYS A 139 -16.88 2.00 7.04
CA LYS A 139 -18.31 1.81 7.36
C LYS A 139 -19.24 2.61 6.45
N ASP A 140 -18.78 3.75 5.94
CA ASP A 140 -19.50 4.56 4.95
C ASP A 140 -19.51 3.93 3.54
N ARG A 141 -18.55 3.03 3.24
CA ARG A 141 -18.36 2.44 1.90
C ARG A 141 -18.78 0.97 1.80
N PHE A 142 -18.78 0.26 2.92
CA PHE A 142 -19.00 -1.17 2.98
C PHE A 142 -20.02 -1.51 4.07
N SER A 143 -20.92 -2.44 3.77
CA SER A 143 -21.79 -3.07 4.76
C SER A 143 -20.99 -3.90 5.76
N VAL A 144 -21.60 -4.20 6.91
CA VAL A 144 -20.99 -5.05 7.94
C VAL A 144 -20.58 -6.42 7.38
N SER A 145 -21.43 -7.04 6.56
CA SER A 145 -21.12 -8.32 5.90
C SER A 145 -19.95 -8.23 4.92
N GLU A 146 -19.80 -7.12 4.21
CA GLU A 146 -18.67 -6.92 3.30
C GLU A 146 -17.36 -6.73 4.06
N ILE A 147 -17.39 -5.97 5.17
CA ILE A 147 -16.24 -5.83 6.07
C ILE A 147 -15.84 -7.19 6.63
N GLU A 148 -16.79 -8.00 7.12
CA GLU A 148 -16.52 -9.37 7.57
C GLU A 148 -15.90 -10.23 6.47
N GLN A 149 -16.41 -10.14 5.24
CA GLN A 149 -15.88 -10.89 4.10
C GLN A 149 -14.45 -10.47 3.73
N ILE A 150 -14.13 -9.18 3.78
CA ILE A 150 -12.76 -8.70 3.60
C ILE A 150 -11.84 -9.28 4.68
N GLY A 151 -12.30 -9.34 5.93
CA GLY A 151 -11.58 -9.99 7.02
C GLY A 151 -11.25 -11.47 6.71
N LYS A 152 -12.22 -12.21 6.17
CA LYS A 152 -12.00 -13.61 5.73
C LYS A 152 -11.01 -13.72 4.58
N ILE A 153 -11.01 -12.78 3.63
CA ILE A 153 -10.02 -12.75 2.53
C ILE A 153 -8.61 -12.54 3.07
N ILE A 154 -8.45 -11.62 4.03
CA ILE A 154 -7.17 -11.34 4.70
C ILE A 154 -6.66 -12.59 5.42
N GLU A 155 -7.51 -13.24 6.20
CA GLU A 155 -7.17 -14.47 6.93
C GLU A 155 -6.81 -15.62 5.97
N ALA A 156 -7.55 -15.75 4.86
CA ALA A 156 -7.24 -16.76 3.85
C ALA A 156 -5.89 -16.51 3.16
N ASP A 157 -5.49 -15.25 2.92
CA ASP A 157 -4.17 -14.91 2.38
C ASP A 157 -3.05 -15.23 3.40
N GLU A 158 -3.25 -14.87 4.67
CA GLU A 158 -2.33 -15.19 5.78
C GLU A 158 -2.09 -16.71 5.85
N ASN A 159 -3.17 -17.49 5.94
CA ASN A 159 -3.08 -18.94 6.07
C ASN A 159 -2.39 -19.59 4.86
N LYS A 160 -2.67 -19.13 3.63
CA LYS A 160 -1.99 -19.63 2.43
C LYS A 160 -0.48 -19.42 2.48
N ARG A 161 -0.03 -18.27 2.99
CA ARG A 161 1.41 -17.95 3.10
C ARG A 161 2.10 -18.78 4.18
N VAL A 162 1.45 -18.96 5.33
CA VAL A 162 1.93 -19.83 6.40
C VAL A 162 2.09 -21.26 5.91
N GLU A 163 1.10 -21.78 5.18
CA GLU A 163 1.15 -23.14 4.64
C GLU A 163 2.29 -23.37 3.64
N ILE A 164 2.66 -22.33 2.87
CA ILE A 164 3.83 -22.41 1.97
C ILE A 164 5.12 -22.57 2.79
N LEU A 165 5.30 -21.77 3.85
CA LEU A 165 6.48 -21.85 4.70
C LEU A 165 6.54 -23.18 5.45
N LYS A 166 5.42 -23.65 6.03
CA LYS A 166 5.34 -24.96 6.68
C LYS A 166 5.69 -26.11 5.74
N LYS A 167 5.24 -26.06 4.48
CA LYS A 167 5.60 -27.07 3.47
C LYS A 167 7.09 -27.07 3.15
N CYS A 168 7.73 -25.91 3.10
CA CYS A 168 9.17 -25.81 2.86
C CYS A 168 9.97 -26.34 4.05
N LEU A 169 9.52 -26.02 5.28
CA LEU A 169 10.08 -26.54 6.53
C LEU A 169 9.99 -28.08 6.58
N LEU A 170 8.80 -28.65 6.36
CA LEU A 170 8.58 -30.11 6.35
C LEU A 170 9.46 -30.83 5.32
N LYS A 171 9.67 -30.23 4.15
CA LYS A 171 10.49 -30.81 3.08
C LYS A 171 11.98 -30.48 3.22
N LYS A 172 12.34 -29.61 4.17
CA LYS A 172 13.68 -29.04 4.35
C LYS A 172 14.28 -28.46 3.06
N GLN A 173 13.43 -27.95 2.17
CA GLN A 173 13.85 -27.38 0.88
C GLN A 173 12.80 -26.42 0.33
N ILE A 174 13.27 -25.46 -0.47
CA ILE A 174 12.40 -24.61 -1.30
C ILE A 174 12.39 -25.19 -2.72
N PRO A 175 11.24 -25.55 -3.29
CA PRO A 175 11.16 -25.91 -4.71
C PRO A 175 11.63 -24.74 -5.58
N LYS A 176 12.44 -24.99 -6.62
CA LYS A 176 12.99 -23.93 -7.49
C LYS A 176 11.92 -23.00 -8.07
N SER A 177 10.78 -23.56 -8.47
CA SER A 177 9.63 -22.80 -9.00
C SER A 177 8.93 -21.92 -7.96
N GLN A 178 9.24 -22.08 -6.67
CA GLN A 178 8.59 -21.39 -5.55
C GLN A 178 9.53 -20.45 -4.79
N TYR A 179 10.76 -20.25 -5.23
CA TYR A 179 11.74 -19.42 -4.51
C TYR A 179 11.25 -17.99 -4.25
N LEU A 180 10.76 -17.32 -5.29
CA LEU A 180 10.19 -15.97 -5.14
C LEU A 180 8.99 -15.98 -4.19
N LYS A 181 8.13 -17.00 -4.30
CA LYS A 181 6.94 -17.12 -3.45
C LYS A 181 7.31 -17.34 -1.98
N PHE A 182 8.35 -18.12 -1.71
CA PHE A 182 8.89 -18.31 -0.38
C PHE A 182 9.34 -16.97 0.21
N GLY A 183 10.14 -16.20 -0.55
CA GLY A 183 10.60 -14.88 -0.13
C GLY A 183 9.46 -13.91 0.16
N GLU A 184 8.41 -13.90 -0.67
CA GLU A 184 7.20 -13.11 -0.43
C GLU A 184 6.46 -13.52 0.85
N CYS A 185 6.36 -14.82 1.14
CA CYS A 185 5.69 -15.31 2.35
C CYS A 185 6.50 -14.95 3.59
N TRP A 186 7.81 -15.13 3.53
CA TRP A 186 8.72 -14.71 4.60
C TRP A 186 8.58 -13.21 4.89
N ALA A 187 8.70 -12.38 3.85
CA ALA A 187 8.56 -10.93 3.98
C ALA A 187 7.20 -10.53 4.56
N TYR A 188 6.11 -11.20 4.16
CA TYR A 188 4.76 -10.95 4.68
C TYR A 188 4.68 -11.20 6.18
N LEU A 189 5.14 -12.36 6.64
CA LEU A 189 5.07 -12.72 8.05
C LEU A 189 5.96 -11.81 8.90
N SER A 190 7.14 -11.41 8.40
CA SER A 190 8.01 -10.44 9.08
C SER A 190 7.30 -9.10 9.20
N TYR A 191 6.79 -8.58 8.07
CA TYR A 191 6.18 -7.25 8.01
C TYR A 191 4.91 -7.14 8.86
N CYS A 192 4.14 -8.22 8.94
CA CYS A 192 2.90 -8.28 9.71
C CYS A 192 3.09 -8.75 11.16
N ASN A 193 4.34 -8.97 11.62
CA ASN A 193 4.67 -9.52 12.95
C ASN A 193 3.94 -10.85 13.26
N LEU A 194 3.92 -11.77 12.30
CA LEU A 194 3.19 -13.05 12.41
C LEU A 194 4.08 -14.26 12.66
N PHE A 195 5.41 -14.12 12.64
CA PHE A 195 6.29 -15.26 12.81
C PHE A 195 6.06 -15.98 14.14
N GLU A 196 6.08 -15.26 15.26
CA GLU A 196 5.89 -15.84 16.60
C GLU A 196 4.51 -16.50 16.79
N LYS A 197 3.53 -16.12 15.96
CA LYS A 197 2.20 -16.74 16.00
C LYS A 197 2.21 -18.16 15.43
N TYR A 198 3.10 -18.46 14.50
CA TYR A 198 3.04 -19.68 13.68
C TYR A 198 4.27 -20.57 13.76
N PHE A 199 5.41 -20.02 14.16
CA PHE A 199 6.70 -20.71 14.17
C PHE A 199 7.44 -20.41 15.46
N ASP A 200 7.97 -21.46 16.09
CA ASP A 200 8.92 -21.31 17.19
C ASP A 200 10.32 -20.90 16.68
N GLN A 201 11.25 -20.67 17.60
CA GLN A 201 12.60 -20.21 17.26
C GLN A 201 13.39 -21.23 16.42
N GLU A 202 13.28 -22.52 16.72
CA GLU A 202 13.97 -23.58 15.99
C GLU A 202 13.47 -23.65 14.54
N GLN A 203 12.16 -23.57 14.35
CA GLN A 203 11.54 -23.56 13.02
C GLN A 203 11.90 -22.31 12.22
N LYS A 204 12.03 -21.15 12.87
CA LYS A 204 12.50 -19.91 12.24
C LYS A 204 13.94 -20.04 11.76
N ASP A 205 14.81 -20.60 12.61
CA ASP A 205 16.22 -20.81 12.28
C ASP A 205 16.37 -21.81 11.12
N GLU A 206 15.61 -22.91 11.15
CA GLU A 206 15.61 -23.90 10.06
C GLU A 206 15.10 -23.29 8.74
N LEU A 207 14.03 -22.50 8.75
CA LEU A 207 13.56 -21.79 7.55
C LEU A 207 14.61 -20.81 7.00
N SER A 208 15.31 -20.09 7.88
CA SER A 208 16.42 -19.19 7.49
C SER A 208 17.56 -19.98 6.85
N ASP A 209 17.92 -21.13 7.39
CA ASP A 209 18.99 -21.98 6.85
C ASP A 209 18.60 -22.60 5.51
N ILE A 210 17.34 -23.05 5.36
CA ILE A 210 16.81 -23.51 4.06
C ILE A 210 16.94 -22.40 3.01
N HIS A 211 16.63 -21.16 3.38
CA HIS A 211 16.71 -20.02 2.46
C HIS A 211 18.16 -19.71 2.07
N ARG A 212 19.08 -19.67 3.04
CA ARG A 212 20.51 -19.39 2.81
C ARG A 212 21.19 -20.44 1.95
N ASN A 213 20.78 -21.70 2.10
CA ASN A 213 21.38 -22.84 1.41
C ASN A 213 20.67 -23.21 0.10
N PHE A 214 19.73 -22.39 -0.38
CA PHE A 214 19.02 -22.63 -1.63
C PHE A 214 19.99 -22.67 -2.83
N LYS A 215 19.83 -23.68 -3.70
CA LYS A 215 20.63 -23.94 -4.91
C LYS A 215 19.74 -24.13 -6.14
#